data_AF-S9UUS3-F1
#
_entry.id   AF-S9UUS3-F1
#
_cell.length_a   1.000
_cell.length_b   1.000
_cell.length_c   1.000
_cell.angle_alpha   90.00
_cell.angle_beta   90.00
_cell.angle_gamma   90.00
#
_symmetry.space_group_name_H-M   'P 1'
#
loop_
_entity.id
_entity.type
_entity.pdbx_description
1 polymer ?
#
loop_
_entity_poly.entity_id
_entity_poly.type
_entity_poly.pdbx_seq_one_letter_code
_entity_poly.pdbx_strand_id
1 'polypeptide(L)'
;MEHADELFEKDLEGEWVPDSMSENLLFGRYGPGGHFMPHIDGSTIVDLNKRSFYTVLVYLNDCPAGGETFLFSGEQQKVMVFDDSANKYRGSNTSRIGAVHPKKGSAAFFYYDLLHEGSPVLEGKKYICRADLMYRREPPIFTSAKDLEAFQLYQDARLAESSGNAEEACRMFRRVSKLSPGVAELFYLA
;
A
#
# COMPACT_ATOMS: atom_id res chain seq x y z
N MET A 1 9.80 12.34 -4.48
CA MET A 1 9.34 12.85 -3.19
C MET A 1 10.53 13.51 -2.52
N GLU A 2 10.39 14.75 -2.04
CA GLU A 2 11.45 15.39 -1.23
C GLU A 2 11.64 14.57 0.06
N HIS A 3 12.88 14.41 0.54
CA HIS A 3 13.21 13.67 1.77
C HIS A 3 12.94 12.15 1.77
N ALA A 4 12.85 11.50 0.61
CA ALA A 4 12.60 10.06 0.52
C ALA A 4 13.66 9.19 1.26
N ASP A 5 14.90 9.68 1.34
CA ASP A 5 15.97 9.04 2.13
C ASP A 5 15.68 8.99 3.63
N GLU A 6 14.95 9.98 4.18
CA GLU A 6 14.56 10.02 5.59
C GLU A 6 13.48 8.97 5.92
N LEU A 7 12.78 8.49 4.89
CA LEU A 7 11.78 7.42 4.98
C LEU A 7 12.36 6.03 4.64
N PHE A 8 13.68 5.92 4.40
CA PHE A 8 14.32 4.71 3.88
C PHE A 8 13.76 4.24 2.52
N GLU A 9 13.17 5.15 1.75
CA GLU A 9 12.53 4.90 0.46
C GLU A 9 13.27 5.66 -0.66
N LYS A 10 14.60 5.51 -0.76
CA LYS A 10 15.44 6.22 -1.76
C LYS A 10 14.91 6.05 -3.20
N ASP A 11 14.26 4.93 -3.48
CA ASP A 11 13.59 4.67 -4.76
C ASP A 11 12.38 5.57 -5.04
N LEU A 12 11.96 6.43 -4.11
CA LEU A 12 10.94 7.46 -4.28
C LEU A 12 11.50 8.87 -4.53
N GLU A 13 12.79 9.10 -4.33
CA GLU A 13 13.43 10.41 -4.57
C GLU A 13 13.22 10.86 -6.02
N GLY A 14 12.81 12.10 -6.27
CA GLY A 14 12.55 12.65 -7.62
C GLY A 14 11.10 13.12 -7.84
N GLU A 15 10.77 13.64 -9.02
CA GLU A 15 9.41 14.11 -9.31
C GLU A 15 8.50 12.96 -9.81
N TRP A 16 7.28 12.93 -9.28
CA TRP A 16 6.25 11.95 -9.64
C TRP A 16 4.96 12.69 -9.99
N VAL A 17 4.37 12.33 -11.11
CA VAL A 17 3.14 12.96 -11.62
C VAL A 17 2.02 11.93 -11.73
N PRO A 18 0.75 12.31 -11.48
CA PRO A 18 -0.39 11.41 -11.68
C PRO A 18 -0.43 10.87 -13.11
N ASP A 19 -0.71 9.58 -13.28
CA ASP A 19 -0.70 8.89 -14.57
C ASP A 19 -2.06 8.28 -14.92
N SER A 20 -2.57 7.40 -14.06
CA SER A 20 -3.76 6.58 -14.34
C SER A 20 -4.38 6.01 -13.06
N MET A 21 -5.55 5.38 -13.16
CA MET A 21 -6.08 4.51 -12.09
C MET A 21 -5.52 3.10 -12.26
N SER A 22 -5.42 2.35 -11.17
CA SER A 22 -5.07 0.92 -11.22
C SER A 22 -6.04 0.14 -12.12
N GLU A 23 -5.51 -0.78 -12.94
CA GLU A 23 -6.34 -1.63 -13.81
C GLU A 23 -7.22 -2.58 -13.02
N ASN A 24 -6.75 -3.00 -11.84
CA ASN A 24 -7.48 -3.85 -10.93
C ASN A 24 -8.32 -3.00 -9.97
N LEU A 25 -9.62 -3.28 -9.94
CA LEU A 25 -10.56 -2.73 -8.98
C LEU A 25 -10.96 -3.82 -7.98
N LEU A 26 -10.91 -3.50 -6.69
CA LEU A 26 -11.33 -4.41 -5.63
C LEU A 26 -12.72 -4.03 -5.12
N PHE A 27 -13.67 -4.93 -5.28
CA PHE A 27 -15.03 -4.76 -4.77
C PHE A 27 -15.21 -5.48 -3.44
N GLY A 28 -15.58 -4.72 -2.41
CA GLY A 28 -15.84 -5.23 -1.07
C GLY A 28 -17.33 -5.20 -0.73
N ARG A 29 -17.81 -6.25 -0.06
CA ARG A 29 -19.17 -6.31 0.52
C ARG A 29 -19.08 -6.75 1.97
N TYR A 30 -19.62 -5.91 2.86
CA TYR A 30 -19.69 -6.19 4.30
C TYR A 30 -21.16 -6.18 4.74
N GLY A 31 -21.60 -7.27 5.37
CA GLY A 31 -22.87 -7.34 6.08
C GLY A 31 -22.70 -7.02 7.57
N PRO A 32 -23.77 -7.13 8.39
CA PRO A 32 -23.70 -6.86 9.82
C PRO A 32 -22.55 -7.63 10.50
N GLY A 33 -21.73 -6.91 11.27
CA GLY A 33 -20.52 -7.44 11.94
C GLY A 33 -19.31 -7.67 11.02
N GLY A 34 -19.46 -7.52 9.71
CA GLY A 34 -18.36 -7.53 8.74
C GLY A 34 -17.50 -6.28 8.90
N HIS A 35 -16.19 -6.47 8.96
CA HIS A 35 -15.19 -5.43 9.23
C HIS A 35 -13.88 -5.81 8.52
N PHE A 36 -12.93 -4.89 8.48
CA PHE A 36 -11.55 -5.16 8.07
C PHE A 36 -10.61 -4.54 9.10
N MET A 37 -9.79 -5.38 9.74
CA MET A 37 -8.90 -5.00 10.85
C MET A 37 -7.94 -3.86 10.48
N PRO A 38 -7.36 -3.14 11.45
CA PRO A 38 -6.38 -2.09 11.18
C PRO A 38 -5.22 -2.58 10.29
N HIS A 39 -4.99 -1.90 9.17
CA HIS A 39 -3.95 -2.22 8.19
C HIS A 39 -3.52 -0.97 7.41
N ILE A 40 -2.42 -1.11 6.68
CA ILE A 40 -2.04 -0.21 5.59
C ILE A 40 -2.27 -0.96 4.27
N ASP A 41 -2.55 -0.22 3.21
CA ASP A 41 -2.91 -0.80 1.92
C ASP A 41 -1.70 -1.26 1.11
N GLY A 42 -0.54 -0.63 1.35
CA GLY A 42 0.66 -0.81 0.55
C GLY A 42 0.52 -0.21 -0.86
N SER A 43 1.59 -0.32 -1.63
CA SER A 43 1.68 0.26 -2.98
C SER A 43 1.72 -0.82 -4.05
N THR A 44 0.99 -0.58 -5.14
CA THR A 44 1.15 -1.31 -6.40
C THR A 44 2.41 -0.77 -7.08
N ILE A 45 3.48 -1.56 -7.11
CA ILE A 45 4.74 -1.21 -7.80
C ILE A 45 4.77 -1.95 -9.13
N VAL A 46 4.78 -1.20 -10.24
CA VAL A 46 4.91 -1.76 -11.59
C VAL A 46 6.38 -1.82 -11.97
N ASP A 47 7.08 -0.69 -11.82
CA ASP A 47 8.52 -0.59 -12.03
C ASP A 47 9.13 0.60 -11.24
N LEU A 48 10.42 0.90 -11.48
CA LEU A 48 11.15 2.03 -10.89
C LEU A 48 10.55 3.40 -11.17
N ASN A 49 9.74 3.49 -12.21
CA ASN A 49 9.17 4.71 -12.77
C ASN A 49 7.64 4.71 -12.73
N LYS A 50 6.97 3.66 -12.26
CA LYS A 50 5.51 3.58 -12.17
C LYS A 50 5.04 2.82 -10.94
N ARG A 51 4.26 3.49 -10.08
CA ARG A 51 3.64 2.90 -8.88
C ARG A 51 2.48 3.73 -8.34
N SER A 52 1.69 3.17 -7.43
CA SER A 52 0.65 3.93 -6.72
C SER A 52 1.19 4.64 -5.47
N PHE A 53 0.58 5.77 -5.13
CA PHE A 53 0.81 6.48 -3.86
C PHE A 53 -0.44 6.67 -3.01
N TYR A 54 -1.62 6.65 -3.63
CA TYR A 54 -2.85 6.93 -2.93
C TYR A 54 -3.88 5.84 -3.21
N THR A 55 -4.57 5.44 -2.15
CA THR A 55 -5.79 4.64 -2.25
C THR A 55 -6.98 5.57 -2.51
N VAL A 56 -7.86 5.15 -3.42
CA VAL A 56 -9.20 5.70 -3.63
C VAL A 56 -10.23 4.65 -3.21
N LEU A 57 -10.94 4.92 -2.12
CA LEU A 57 -11.98 4.03 -1.58
C LEU A 57 -13.36 4.64 -1.78
N VAL A 58 -14.07 4.19 -2.82
CA VAL A 58 -15.41 4.69 -3.18
C VAL A 58 -16.49 3.92 -2.43
N TYR A 59 -17.42 4.62 -1.78
CA TYR A 59 -18.58 4.02 -1.13
C TYR A 59 -19.76 3.92 -2.12
N LEU A 60 -20.19 2.70 -2.40
CA LEU A 60 -21.19 2.42 -3.45
C LEU A 60 -22.63 2.53 -2.95
N ASN A 61 -22.83 2.65 -1.63
CA ASN A 61 -24.12 2.86 -0.99
C ASN A 61 -23.96 3.59 0.35
N ASP A 62 -25.07 4.09 0.88
CA ASP A 62 -25.14 4.60 2.25
C ASP A 62 -25.14 3.43 3.23
N CYS A 63 -24.38 3.55 4.32
CA CYS A 63 -24.39 2.61 5.44
C CYS A 63 -25.10 3.28 6.63
N PRO A 64 -26.31 2.83 7.03
CA PRO A 64 -27.11 3.52 8.05
C PRO A 64 -26.42 3.63 9.41
N ALA A 65 -25.68 2.60 9.83
CA ALA A 65 -24.94 2.60 11.09
C ALA A 65 -23.68 1.73 11.01
N GLY A 66 -22.57 2.25 11.55
CA GLY A 66 -21.26 1.63 11.46
C GLY A 66 -20.68 1.66 10.05
N GLY A 67 -19.68 0.81 9.81
CA GLY A 67 -19.04 0.68 8.50
C GLY A 67 -18.09 1.83 8.14
N GLU A 68 -17.78 2.75 9.05
CA GLU A 68 -16.82 3.82 8.82
C GLU A 68 -15.45 3.29 8.38
N THR A 69 -14.72 4.11 7.63
CA THR A 69 -13.27 3.94 7.52
C THR A 69 -12.62 4.76 8.62
N PHE A 70 -12.16 4.12 9.70
CA PHE A 70 -11.45 4.83 10.77
C PHE A 70 -9.98 4.98 10.42
N LEU A 71 -9.41 6.11 10.80
CA LEU A 71 -8.02 6.48 10.55
C LEU A 71 -7.28 6.53 11.89
N PHE A 72 -6.04 6.06 11.90
CA PHE A 72 -5.24 5.97 13.12
C PHE A 72 -3.88 6.63 12.95
N SER A 73 -3.34 7.16 14.05
CA SER A 73 -1.94 7.58 14.14
C SER A 73 -1.10 6.55 14.88
N GLY A 74 0.18 6.46 14.53
CA GLY A 74 1.15 5.58 15.19
C GLY A 74 1.29 4.22 14.52
N GLU A 75 2.03 3.33 15.18
CA GLU A 75 2.36 2.01 14.63
C GLU A 75 1.20 1.01 14.79
N GLN A 76 0.98 0.17 13.77
CA GLN A 76 -0.09 -0.83 13.74
C GLN A 76 -0.14 -1.71 15.01
N GLN A 77 1.01 -2.15 15.50
CA GLN A 77 1.13 -2.98 16.71
C GLN A 77 0.60 -2.32 17.98
N LYS A 78 0.64 -0.98 18.06
CA LYS A 78 0.11 -0.20 19.21
C LYS A 78 -1.36 0.16 19.03
N VAL A 79 -1.82 0.18 17.79
CA VAL A 79 -3.22 0.49 17.44
C VAL A 79 -4.10 -0.75 17.55
N MET A 80 -3.58 -1.93 17.23
CA MET A 80 -4.36 -3.16 17.20
C MET A 80 -4.66 -3.65 18.63
N VAL A 81 -5.95 -3.83 18.93
CA VAL A 81 -6.46 -4.32 20.21
C VAL A 81 -7.40 -5.49 19.93
N PHE A 82 -7.35 -6.51 20.78
CA PHE A 82 -8.29 -7.62 20.71
C PHE A 82 -9.58 -7.26 21.46
N ASP A 83 -10.72 -7.31 20.78
CA ASP A 83 -12.04 -7.15 21.36
C ASP A 83 -12.57 -8.53 21.77
N ASP A 84 -12.45 -8.85 23.07
CA ASP A 84 -12.90 -10.13 23.64
C ASP A 84 -14.40 -10.38 23.43
N SER A 85 -15.21 -9.33 23.44
CA SER A 85 -16.67 -9.45 23.28
C SER A 85 -17.07 -9.85 21.87
N ALA A 86 -16.31 -9.39 20.87
CA ALA A 86 -16.54 -9.67 19.46
C ALA A 86 -15.63 -10.76 18.89
N ASN A 87 -14.65 -11.25 19.68
CA ASN A 87 -13.60 -12.19 19.29
C ASN A 87 -12.85 -11.76 18.02
N LYS A 88 -12.48 -10.48 17.93
CA LYS A 88 -11.93 -9.82 16.73
C LYS A 88 -10.87 -8.78 17.07
N TYR A 89 -9.88 -8.60 16.19
CA TYR A 89 -8.93 -7.48 16.29
C TYR A 89 -9.50 -6.20 15.69
N ARG A 90 -9.32 -5.09 16.41
CA ARG A 90 -9.88 -3.77 16.12
C ARG A 90 -8.87 -2.67 16.45
N GLY A 91 -9.09 -1.49 15.90
CA GLY A 91 -8.27 -0.32 16.19
C GLY A 91 -8.66 0.32 17.52
N SER A 92 -7.65 0.73 18.29
CA SER A 92 -7.84 1.42 19.55
C SER A 92 -8.52 2.77 19.35
N ASN A 93 -9.56 3.03 20.14
CA ASN A 93 -10.23 4.32 20.17
C ASN A 93 -9.29 5.48 20.56
N THR A 94 -8.25 5.21 21.35
CA THR A 94 -7.29 6.25 21.80
C THR A 94 -6.37 6.73 20.69
N SER A 95 -6.12 5.86 19.70
CA SER A 95 -5.22 6.15 18.57
C SER A 95 -5.99 6.58 17.33
N ARG A 96 -7.33 6.58 17.39
CA ARG A 96 -8.19 6.99 16.29
C ARG A 96 -8.18 8.50 16.16
N ILE A 97 -7.76 8.99 14.99
CA ILE A 97 -7.63 10.41 14.68
C ILE A 97 -8.74 10.92 13.76
N GLY A 98 -9.48 10.02 13.12
CA GLY A 98 -10.53 10.40 12.19
C GLY A 98 -11.42 9.25 11.76
N ALA A 99 -12.49 9.60 11.05
CA ALA A 99 -13.45 8.67 10.48
C ALA A 99 -14.01 9.24 9.18
N VAL A 100 -14.18 8.37 8.17
CA VAL A 100 -14.95 8.67 6.97
C VAL A 100 -16.21 7.81 6.98
N HIS A 101 -17.37 8.46 6.97
CA HIS A 101 -18.66 7.78 6.96
C HIS A 101 -19.02 7.30 5.55
N PRO A 102 -19.52 6.07 5.38
CA PRO A 102 -19.93 5.56 4.07
C PRO A 102 -21.19 6.28 3.61
N LYS A 103 -21.00 7.17 2.63
CA LYS A 103 -22.08 7.87 1.95
C LYS A 103 -22.02 7.54 0.48
N LYS A 104 -23.14 7.16 -0.12
CA LYS A 104 -23.20 6.75 -1.51
C LYS A 104 -22.57 7.81 -2.43
N GLY A 105 -21.58 7.39 -3.21
CA GLY A 105 -20.88 8.23 -4.17
C GLY A 105 -19.76 9.08 -3.57
N SER A 106 -19.55 9.08 -2.25
CA SER A 106 -18.34 9.67 -1.66
C SER A 106 -17.15 8.73 -1.79
N ALA A 107 -15.95 9.27 -1.61
CA ALA A 107 -14.72 8.50 -1.56
C ALA A 107 -13.83 8.98 -0.41
N ALA A 108 -13.13 8.05 0.22
CA ALA A 108 -11.93 8.37 0.99
C ALA A 108 -10.72 8.33 0.06
N PHE A 109 -9.85 9.34 0.16
CA PHE A 109 -8.61 9.44 -0.60
C PHE A 109 -7.47 9.66 0.40
N PHE A 110 -6.53 8.73 0.45
CA PHE A 110 -5.46 8.75 1.44
C PHE A 110 -4.18 8.10 0.92
N TYR A 111 -3.05 8.51 1.49
CA TYR A 111 -1.74 7.97 1.14
C TYR A 111 -1.65 6.49 1.57
N TYR A 112 -0.92 5.66 0.81
CA TYR A 112 -0.93 4.20 0.97
C TYR A 112 -0.48 3.69 2.35
N ASP A 113 0.30 4.49 3.07
CA ASP A 113 0.83 4.19 4.41
C ASP A 113 -0.14 4.53 5.54
N LEU A 114 -1.31 5.13 5.23
CA LEU A 114 -2.24 5.57 6.25
C LEU A 114 -2.88 4.36 6.92
N LEU A 115 -2.60 4.19 8.21
CA LEU A 115 -3.20 3.14 9.00
C LEU A 115 -4.71 3.37 9.17
N HIS A 116 -5.50 2.40 8.72
CA HIS A 116 -6.95 2.51 8.73
C HIS A 116 -7.65 1.16 8.97
N GLU A 117 -8.92 1.20 9.38
CA GLU A 117 -9.77 0.01 9.47
C GLU A 117 -11.12 0.27 8.80
N GLY A 118 -11.75 -0.79 8.29
CA GLY A 118 -13.17 -0.78 8.02
C GLY A 118 -13.92 -1.21 9.27
N SER A 119 -14.57 -0.28 9.97
CA SER A 119 -15.34 -0.58 11.18
C SER A 119 -16.50 -1.57 10.85
N PRO A 120 -17.02 -2.32 11.83
CA PRO A 120 -18.15 -3.20 11.63
C PRO A 120 -19.36 -2.44 11.15
N VAL A 121 -20.03 -3.02 10.15
CA VAL A 121 -21.39 -2.62 9.80
C VAL A 121 -22.30 -3.01 10.96
N LEU A 122 -23.03 -2.05 11.52
CA LEU A 122 -24.01 -2.30 12.59
C LEU A 122 -25.40 -2.53 12.00
N GLU A 123 -25.76 -1.78 10.95
CA GLU A 123 -27.04 -1.90 10.27
C GLU A 123 -26.89 -1.88 8.74
N GLY A 124 -27.66 -2.70 8.04
CA GLY A 124 -27.67 -2.74 6.58
C GLY A 124 -26.45 -3.46 5.99
N LYS A 125 -25.86 -2.88 4.94
CA LYS A 125 -24.69 -3.41 4.22
C LYS A 125 -23.78 -2.25 3.80
N LYS A 126 -22.49 -2.52 3.69
CA LYS A 126 -21.50 -1.61 3.08
C LYS A 126 -20.93 -2.24 1.83
N TYR A 127 -20.97 -1.50 0.73
CA TYR A 127 -20.34 -1.84 -0.54
C TYR A 127 -19.28 -0.81 -0.88
N ILE A 128 -18.10 -1.28 -1.26
CA ILE A 128 -16.97 -0.41 -1.63
C ILE A 128 -16.37 -0.84 -2.97
N CYS A 129 -15.77 0.12 -3.66
CA CYS A 129 -14.80 -0.12 -4.72
C CYS A 129 -13.50 0.55 -4.30
N ARG A 130 -12.44 -0.22 -4.12
CA ARG A 130 -11.08 0.27 -3.93
C ARG A 130 -10.35 0.26 -5.27
N ALA A 131 -9.62 1.33 -5.54
CA ALA A 131 -8.65 1.45 -6.61
C ALA A 131 -7.46 2.25 -6.08
N ASP A 132 -6.34 2.21 -6.79
CA ASP A 132 -5.16 3.02 -6.44
C ASP A 132 -4.89 4.05 -7.56
N LEU A 133 -4.46 5.25 -7.18
CA LEU A 133 -3.99 6.26 -8.13
C LEU A 133 -2.53 6.00 -8.46
N MET A 134 -2.27 5.66 -9.72
CA MET A 134 -0.95 5.40 -10.28
C MET A 134 -0.25 6.70 -10.63
N TYR A 135 1.04 6.73 -10.37
CA TYR A 135 1.96 7.81 -10.68
C TYR A 135 3.07 7.27 -11.55
N ARG A 136 3.60 8.16 -12.38
CA ARG A 136 4.83 7.93 -13.13
C ARG A 136 5.90 8.93 -12.72
N ARG A 137 7.14 8.50 -12.80
CA ARG A 137 8.31 9.35 -12.56
C ARG A 137 8.57 10.24 -13.78
N GLU A 138 8.94 11.49 -13.55
CA GLU A 138 9.28 12.45 -14.61
C GLU A 138 10.49 13.31 -14.20
N PRO A 139 11.68 13.18 -14.83
CA PRO A 139 12.02 12.23 -15.90
C PRO A 139 12.21 10.81 -15.36
N PRO A 140 11.99 9.78 -16.19
CA PRO A 140 12.24 8.40 -15.79
C PRO A 140 13.74 8.15 -15.57
N ILE A 141 14.05 7.23 -14.66
CA ILE A 141 15.42 6.80 -14.32
C ILE A 141 15.63 5.35 -14.76
N PHE A 142 16.88 4.97 -15.00
CA PHE A 142 17.29 3.58 -15.23
C PHE A 142 16.41 2.86 -16.28
N THR A 143 16.38 3.42 -17.50
CA THR A 143 15.48 2.98 -18.58
C THR A 143 16.14 2.09 -19.62
N SER A 144 17.44 1.78 -19.49
CA SER A 144 18.11 0.89 -20.44
C SER A 144 17.63 -0.55 -20.27
N ALA A 145 17.78 -1.40 -21.30
CA ALA A 145 17.40 -2.82 -21.20
C ALA A 145 18.10 -3.54 -20.03
N LYS A 146 19.35 -3.17 -19.72
CA LYS A 146 20.09 -3.71 -18.57
C LYS A 146 19.52 -3.27 -17.23
N ASP A 147 19.03 -2.03 -17.16
CA ASP A 147 18.40 -1.52 -15.94
C ASP A 147 17.07 -2.21 -15.67
N LEU A 148 16.25 -2.40 -16.72
CA LEU A 148 14.99 -3.12 -16.62
C LEU A 148 15.23 -4.58 -16.21
N GLU A 149 16.22 -5.26 -16.80
CA GLU A 149 16.63 -6.61 -16.39
C GLU A 149 17.12 -6.63 -14.94
N ALA A 150 17.93 -5.64 -14.54
CA ALA A 150 18.46 -5.53 -13.18
C ALA A 150 17.33 -5.35 -12.14
N PHE A 151 16.33 -4.51 -12.43
CA PHE A 151 15.19 -4.31 -11.54
C PHE A 151 14.30 -5.55 -11.44
N GLN A 152 14.03 -6.25 -12.55
CA GLN A 152 13.29 -7.51 -12.49
C GLN A 152 14.05 -8.55 -11.65
N LEU A 153 15.35 -8.68 -11.88
CA LEU A 153 16.19 -9.61 -11.12
C LEU A 153 16.25 -9.26 -9.62
N TYR A 154 16.20 -7.97 -9.28
CA TYR A 154 16.08 -7.52 -7.89
C TYR A 154 14.77 -8.00 -7.25
N GLN A 155 13.64 -7.87 -7.96
CA GLN A 155 12.34 -8.33 -7.46
C GLN A 155 12.34 -9.86 -7.27
N ASP A 156 12.88 -10.61 -8.23
CA ASP A 156 12.99 -12.06 -8.16
C ASP A 156 13.88 -12.49 -6.96
N ALA A 157 14.95 -11.74 -6.69
CA ALA A 157 15.83 -11.99 -5.56
C ALA A 157 15.13 -11.78 -4.21
N ARG A 158 14.29 -10.75 -4.09
CA ARG A 158 13.46 -10.50 -2.89
C ARG A 158 12.43 -11.60 -2.67
N LEU A 159 11.81 -12.11 -3.74
CA LEU A 159 10.91 -13.26 -3.66
C LEU A 159 11.62 -14.55 -3.25
N ALA A 160 12.82 -14.80 -3.77
CA ALA A 160 13.64 -15.93 -3.37
C ALA A 160 14.01 -15.86 -1.88
N GLU A 161 14.40 -14.68 -1.40
CA GLU A 161 14.72 -14.43 0.01
C GLU A 161 13.49 -14.64 0.92
N SER A 162 12.33 -14.07 0.57
CA SER A 162 11.09 -14.25 1.36
C SER A 162 10.62 -15.70 1.40
N SER A 163 11.00 -16.49 0.38
CA SER A 163 10.71 -17.93 0.30
C SER A 163 11.76 -18.79 1.03
N GLY A 164 12.73 -18.18 1.71
CA GLY A 164 13.79 -18.86 2.45
C GLY A 164 14.96 -19.36 1.60
N ASN A 165 15.01 -19.06 0.31
CA ASN A 165 16.11 -19.44 -0.58
C ASN A 165 17.19 -18.34 -0.64
N ALA A 166 17.89 -18.17 0.47
CA ALA A 166 18.90 -17.12 0.63
C ALA A 166 20.08 -17.25 -0.36
N GLU A 167 20.47 -18.47 -0.76
CA GLU A 167 21.58 -18.68 -1.68
C GLU A 167 21.26 -18.20 -3.10
N GLU A 168 20.06 -18.48 -3.60
CA GLU A 168 19.59 -17.96 -4.88
C GLU A 168 19.47 -16.44 -4.84
N ALA A 169 18.86 -15.88 -3.80
CA ALA A 169 18.74 -14.43 -3.61
C ALA A 169 20.12 -13.73 -3.66
N CYS A 170 21.11 -14.24 -2.91
CA CYS A 170 22.47 -13.72 -2.93
C CYS A 170 23.17 -13.81 -4.30
N ARG A 171 22.86 -14.84 -5.11
CA ARG A 171 23.37 -14.93 -6.49
C ARG A 171 22.72 -13.87 -7.38
N MET A 172 21.41 -13.68 -7.26
CA MET A 172 20.66 -12.68 -8.03
C MET A 172 21.10 -11.26 -7.67
N PHE A 173 21.18 -10.89 -6.38
CA PHE A 173 21.64 -9.56 -5.96
C PHE A 173 23.02 -9.20 -6.49
N ARG A 174 24.00 -10.13 -6.43
CA ARG A 174 25.33 -9.90 -7.00
C ARG A 174 25.31 -9.68 -8.50
N ARG A 175 24.34 -10.25 -9.21
CA ARG A 175 24.17 -10.03 -10.65
C ARG A 175 23.50 -8.69 -10.94
N VAL A 176 22.58 -8.22 -10.09
CA VAL A 176 22.04 -6.84 -10.16
C VAL A 176 23.18 -5.81 -10.16
N SER A 177 24.11 -5.90 -9.20
CA SER A 177 25.28 -5.00 -9.10
C SER A 177 26.19 -5.00 -10.32
N LYS A 178 26.20 -6.08 -11.12
CA LYS A 178 26.94 -6.17 -12.37
C LYS A 178 26.16 -5.66 -13.58
N LEU A 179 24.84 -5.82 -13.58
CA LEU A 179 23.98 -5.42 -14.69
C LEU A 179 23.76 -3.91 -14.71
N SER A 180 23.45 -3.32 -13.56
CA SER A 180 23.23 -1.89 -13.40
C SER A 180 23.74 -1.40 -12.04
N PRO A 181 24.90 -0.72 -12.01
CA PRO A 181 25.41 -0.11 -10.79
C PRO A 181 24.44 0.90 -10.17
N GLY A 182 23.70 1.64 -11.00
CA GLY A 182 22.72 2.63 -10.54
C GLY A 182 21.52 1.99 -9.83
N VAL A 183 20.95 0.92 -10.41
CA VAL A 183 19.88 0.14 -9.74
C VAL A 183 20.41 -0.50 -8.46
N ALA A 184 21.64 -1.01 -8.47
CA ALA A 184 22.23 -1.62 -7.28
C ALA A 184 22.49 -0.60 -6.17
N GLU A 185 22.97 0.59 -6.49
CA GLU A 185 23.11 1.68 -5.52
C GLU A 185 21.76 2.11 -4.95
N LEU A 186 20.71 2.18 -5.78
CA LEU A 186 19.37 2.55 -5.36
C LEU A 186 18.82 1.62 -4.27
N PHE A 187 19.15 0.33 -4.34
CA PHE A 187 18.70 -0.69 -3.39
C PHE A 187 19.79 -1.18 -2.42
N TYR A 188 20.87 -0.41 -2.25
CA TYR A 188 21.95 -0.71 -1.30
C TYR A 188 22.60 -2.10 -1.49
N LEU A 189 22.81 -2.50 -2.74
CA LEU A 189 23.45 -3.76 -3.14
C LEU A 189 24.92 -3.60 -3.55
N ALA A 190 25.47 -2.40 -3.39
CA ALA A 190 26.84 -2.04 -3.73
C ALA A 190 27.81 -2.24 -2.55
#